data_AF-A0AAJ0F4U0-F1
#
_entry.id   AF-A0AAJ0F4U0-F1
#
_cell.length_a   1.000
_cell.length_b   1.000
_cell.length_c   1.000
_cell.angle_alpha   90.00
_cell.angle_beta   90.00
_cell.angle_gamma   90.00
#
_symmetry.space_group_name_H-M   'P 1'
#
loop_
_entity.id
_entity.type
_entity.pdbx_description
1 polymer ?
#
loop_
_entity_poly.entity_id
_entity_poly.type
_entity_poly.pdbx_seq_one_letter_code
_entity_poly.pdbx_strand_id
1 'polypeptide(L)'
;MLSQYTLSALAVLASLAQPALAQVSTKCNPMNTTCPADPAFGMDFNFNFNSTPSTDAWETTVGPVTYTSDNGAEFTISKQGDSPTIRSKFYFFWGRTEIHMRAAKGKGI
;
A
#
# COMPACT_ATOMS: atom_id res chain seq x y z
N MET A 1 -3.07 -47.31 7.31
CA MET A 1 -3.64 -46.31 8.23
C MET A 1 -2.59 -45.23 8.43
N LEU A 2 -2.71 -44.08 7.77
CA LEU A 2 -1.80 -42.97 8.05
C LEU A 2 -2.05 -42.50 9.48
N SER A 3 -0.97 -42.41 10.26
CA SER A 3 -1.01 -42.02 11.68
C SER A 3 -1.64 -40.64 11.82
N GLN A 4 -2.56 -40.48 12.78
CA GLN A 4 -3.29 -39.23 13.04
C GLN A 4 -2.33 -38.03 13.20
N TYR A 5 -1.12 -38.28 13.71
CA TYR A 5 -0.04 -37.30 13.85
C TYR A 5 0.54 -36.80 12.52
N THR A 6 0.59 -37.64 11.48
CA THR A 6 1.09 -37.23 10.14
C THR A 6 0.13 -36.29 9.42
N LEU A 7 -1.18 -36.48 9.61
CA LEU A 7 -2.22 -35.59 9.07
C LEU A 7 -2.16 -34.20 9.73
N SER A 8 -1.97 -34.14 11.05
CA SER A 8 -1.84 -32.87 11.78
C SER A 8 -0.58 -32.09 11.38
N ALA A 9 0.55 -32.76 11.17
CA ALA A 9 1.79 -32.11 10.76
C ALA A 9 1.69 -31.49 9.34
N LEU A 10 1.03 -32.17 8.40
CA LEU A 10 0.77 -31.66 7.05
C LEU A 10 -0.14 -30.43 7.05
N ALA A 11 -1.17 -30.41 7.91
CA ALA A 11 -2.08 -29.28 8.04
C ALA A 11 -1.38 -28.02 8.58
N VAL A 12 -0.44 -28.17 9.52
CA VAL A 12 0.37 -27.05 10.03
C VAL A 12 1.35 -26.54 8.97
N LEU A 13 1.97 -27.41 8.18
CA LEU A 13 2.85 -26.95 7.08
C LEU A 13 2.10 -26.16 6.00
N ALA A 14 0.87 -26.56 5.68
CA ALA A 14 0.05 -25.87 4.68
C ALA A 14 -0.39 -24.46 5.13
N SER A 15 -0.54 -24.21 6.43
CA SER A 15 -0.93 -22.89 6.95
C SER A 15 0.20 -21.85 6.93
N LEU A 16 1.46 -22.28 6.75
CA LEU A 16 2.61 -21.40 6.53
C LEU A 16 2.72 -20.92 5.08
N ALA A 17 2.08 -21.61 4.13
CA ALA A 17 2.04 -21.20 2.73
C ALA A 17 0.90 -20.21 2.50
N GLN A 18 1.01 -19.01 3.09
CA GLN A 18 0.10 -17.92 2.76
C GLN A 18 0.50 -17.35 1.38
N PRO A 19 -0.33 -17.49 0.32
CA PRO A 19 -0.05 -16.81 -0.92
C PRO A 19 -0.11 -15.30 -0.66
N ALA A 20 1.03 -14.63 -0.77
CA ALA A 20 1.07 -13.18 -0.84
C ALA A 20 0.50 -12.78 -2.20
N LEU A 21 -0.83 -12.60 -2.27
CA LEU A 21 -1.46 -11.86 -3.36
C LEU A 21 -1.09 -10.39 -3.18
N ALA A 22 0.14 -10.03 -3.58
CA ALA A 22 0.48 -8.64 -3.76
C ALA A 22 -0.47 -8.07 -4.82
N GLN A 23 -1.15 -6.97 -4.50
CA GLN A 23 -1.98 -6.27 -5.48
C GLN A 23 -1.06 -5.62 -6.52
N VAL A 24 -0.74 -6.35 -7.58
CA VAL A 24 0.04 -5.88 -8.75
C VAL A 24 -0.90 -5.54 -9.91
N SER A 25 -1.98 -4.81 -9.63
CA SER A 25 -2.77 -4.24 -10.73
C SER A 25 -2.02 -3.01 -11.26
N THR A 26 -1.69 -3.05 -12.55
CA THR A 26 -1.20 -1.88 -13.30
C THR A 26 -2.24 -1.53 -14.35
N LYS A 27 -2.39 -0.24 -14.64
CA LYS A 27 -3.23 0.22 -15.76
C LYS A 27 -2.66 -0.26 -17.10
N CYS A 28 -1.33 -0.39 -17.19
CA CYS A 28 -0.62 -0.87 -18.37
C CYS A 28 0.57 -1.71 -17.94
N ASN A 29 0.63 -2.96 -18.40
CA ASN A 29 1.73 -3.88 -18.08
C ASN A 29 2.80 -3.84 -19.18
N PRO A 30 3.98 -3.22 -18.95
CA PRO A 30 5.02 -3.11 -19.97
C PRO A 30 5.64 -4.46 -20.37
N MET A 31 5.39 -5.55 -19.63
CA MET A 31 5.80 -6.90 -20.03
C MET A 31 4.99 -7.45 -21.21
N ASN A 32 3.77 -6.94 -21.43
CA ASN A 32 2.83 -7.47 -22.42
C ASN A 32 2.47 -6.47 -23.52
N THR A 33 2.70 -5.18 -23.29
CA THR A 33 2.33 -4.11 -24.23
C THR A 33 3.24 -2.90 -24.07
N THR A 34 3.23 -1.99 -25.05
CA THR A 34 3.90 -0.69 -24.95
C THR A 34 3.07 0.26 -24.10
N CYS A 35 3.67 0.78 -23.02
CA CYS A 35 3.01 1.70 -22.09
C CYS A 35 3.51 3.14 -22.25
N PRO A 36 2.69 4.15 -21.91
CA PRO A 36 3.19 5.51 -21.72
C PRO A 36 4.30 5.53 -20.67
N ALA A 37 5.25 6.47 -20.83
CA ALA A 37 6.31 6.63 -19.85
C ALA A 37 5.76 7.14 -18.51
N ASP A 38 6.24 6.54 -17.42
CA ASP A 38 5.91 6.97 -16.06
C ASP A 38 6.60 8.32 -15.74
N PRO A 39 5.91 9.28 -15.09
CA PRO A 39 6.52 10.55 -14.70
C PRO A 39 7.66 10.33 -13.69
N ALA A 40 8.86 10.80 -14.02
CA ALA A 40 10.04 10.61 -13.18
C ALA A 40 10.11 11.60 -12.02
N PHE A 41 10.64 11.14 -10.88
CA PHE A 41 11.00 11.96 -9.73
C PHE A 41 12.53 12.13 -9.66
N GLY A 42 13.00 13.29 -10.11
CA GLY A 42 14.44 13.58 -10.28
C GLY A 42 15.10 14.33 -9.13
N MET A 43 14.46 14.39 -7.95
CA MET A 43 14.93 15.16 -6.80
C MET A 43 14.72 14.41 -5.49
N ASP A 44 15.37 14.88 -4.43
CA ASP A 44 15.04 14.52 -3.06
C ASP A 44 13.96 15.46 -2.51
N PHE A 45 13.05 14.91 -1.71
CA PHE A 45 11.98 15.72 -1.12
C PHE A 45 11.49 15.09 0.18
N ASN A 46 11.15 15.93 1.15
CA ASN A 46 10.46 15.53 2.36
C ASN A 46 9.01 16.05 2.31
N PHE A 47 8.04 15.14 2.23
CA PHE A 47 6.63 15.48 2.22
C PHE A 47 6.09 15.52 3.64
N ASN A 48 5.67 16.71 4.08
CA ASN A 48 4.97 16.89 5.35
C ASN A 48 3.45 16.82 5.13
N PHE A 49 2.81 15.86 5.79
CA PHE A 49 1.36 15.61 5.68
C PHE A 49 0.53 16.28 6.78
N ASN A 50 1.10 17.18 7.59
CA ASN A 50 0.35 17.99 8.57
C ASN A 50 -0.54 19.06 7.91
N SER A 51 -0.47 19.15 6.58
CA SER A 51 -1.36 19.91 5.70
C SER A 51 -1.63 19.08 4.45
N THR A 52 -2.67 19.46 3.70
CA THR A 52 -2.96 18.81 2.42
C THR A 52 -1.73 18.88 1.49
N PRO A 53 -1.22 17.75 0.99
CA PRO A 53 -0.08 17.72 0.09
C PRO A 53 -0.44 18.33 -1.27
N SER A 54 0.57 18.83 -2.00
CA SER A 54 0.34 19.35 -3.36
C SER A 54 -0.27 18.28 -4.27
N THR A 55 -1.31 18.67 -4.99
CA THR A 55 -1.97 17.84 -6.01
C THR A 55 -1.09 17.59 -7.23
N ASP A 56 0.03 18.30 -7.38
CA ASP A 56 1.00 18.04 -8.45
C ASP A 56 1.78 16.75 -8.18
N ALA A 57 2.02 16.46 -6.90
CA ALA A 57 2.82 15.32 -6.46
C ALA A 57 1.96 14.12 -6.04
N TRP A 58 0.77 14.36 -5.48
CA TRP A 58 -0.08 13.32 -4.90
C TRP A 58 -1.50 13.33 -5.46
N GLU A 59 -2.09 12.15 -5.57
CA GLU A 59 -3.51 11.95 -5.87
C GLU A 59 -4.17 11.10 -4.79
N THR A 60 -5.44 11.40 -4.48
CA THR A 60 -6.28 10.50 -3.68
C THR A 60 -7.02 9.56 -4.62
N THR A 61 -6.70 8.28 -4.58
CA THR A 61 -7.31 7.26 -5.44
C THR A 61 -8.57 6.68 -4.82
N VAL A 62 -8.63 6.67 -3.49
CA VAL A 62 -9.82 6.31 -2.70
C VAL A 62 -9.86 7.25 -1.50
N GLY A 63 -10.98 7.94 -1.32
CA GLY A 63 -11.15 8.93 -0.26
C GLY A 63 -12.26 8.56 0.73
N PRO A 64 -12.45 9.38 1.78
CA PRO A 64 -11.65 10.57 2.08
C PRO A 64 -10.32 10.24 2.80
N VAL A 65 -9.33 11.11 2.65
CA VAL A 65 -8.12 11.17 3.49
C VAL A 65 -8.10 12.55 4.12
N THR A 66 -8.11 12.64 5.45
CA THR A 66 -8.06 13.90 6.19
C THR A 66 -6.61 14.24 6.54
N TYR A 67 -6.29 15.53 6.59
CA TYR A 67 -4.96 16.01 6.96
C TYR A 67 -5.10 16.94 8.15
N THR A 68 -4.41 16.61 9.25
CA THR A 68 -4.46 17.38 10.49
C THR A 68 -3.07 17.81 10.90
N SER A 69 -2.96 18.94 11.60
CA SER A 69 -1.68 19.46 12.10
C SER A 69 -0.98 18.48 13.05
N ASP A 70 -1.75 17.63 13.72
CA ASP A 70 -1.30 16.83 14.84
C ASP A 70 -0.99 15.37 14.44
N ASN A 71 -1.74 14.80 13.48
CA ASN A 71 -1.60 13.40 13.08
C ASN A 71 -1.10 13.22 11.65
N GLY A 72 -0.99 14.29 10.86
CA GLY A 72 -0.66 14.19 9.45
C GLY A 72 -1.84 13.66 8.62
N ALA A 73 -1.56 12.78 7.65
CA ALA A 73 -2.56 12.11 6.85
C ALA A 73 -3.25 10.98 7.63
N GLU A 74 -4.58 11.02 7.70
CA GLU A 74 -5.40 10.06 8.42
C GLU A 74 -6.15 9.14 7.42
N PHE A 75 -5.81 7.86 7.47
CA PHE A 75 -6.39 6.80 6.64
C PHE A 75 -7.43 6.02 7.46
N THR A 76 -8.62 6.61 7.63
CA THR A 76 -9.65 6.07 8.52
C THR A 76 -10.49 4.98 7.85
N ILE A 77 -10.60 3.83 8.51
CA ILE A 77 -11.50 2.72 8.14
C ILE A 77 -12.62 2.67 9.18
N SER A 78 -13.82 3.15 8.82
CA SER A 78 -14.98 3.19 9.73
C SER A 78 -16.01 2.10 9.45
N LYS A 79 -16.09 1.66 8.20
CA LYS A 79 -17.05 0.64 7.75
C LYS A 79 -16.46 -0.25 6.66
N GLN A 80 -17.16 -1.34 6.38
CA GLN A 80 -16.82 -2.21 5.26
C GLN A 80 -16.75 -1.43 3.94
N GLY A 81 -15.66 -1.64 3.20
CA GLY A 81 -15.41 -0.99 1.91
C GLY A 81 -14.52 0.25 2.00
N ASP A 82 -14.30 0.81 3.20
CA ASP A 82 -13.34 1.90 3.37
C ASP A 82 -11.92 1.40 3.08
N SER A 83 -11.26 2.03 2.11
CA SER A 83 -9.88 1.72 1.70
C SER A 83 -9.13 3.00 1.31
N PRO A 84 -9.11 4.03 2.19
CA PRO A 84 -8.51 5.32 1.87
C PRO A 84 -7.08 5.15 1.39
N THR A 85 -6.77 5.71 0.23
CA THR A 85 -5.51 5.49 -0.48
C THR A 85 -5.09 6.77 -1.20
N ILE A 86 -3.85 7.19 -0.96
CA ILE A 86 -3.16 8.18 -1.78
C ILE A 86 -2.05 7.52 -2.59
N ARG A 87 -1.71 8.11 -3.74
CA ARG A 87 -0.64 7.65 -4.61
C ARG A 87 0.20 8.84 -5.05
N SER A 88 1.52 8.67 -5.13
CA SER A 88 2.37 9.63 -5.83
C SER A 88 2.05 9.62 -7.32
N LYS A 89 1.98 10.80 -7.94
CA LYS A 89 1.86 10.93 -9.40
C LYS A 89 3.19 10.68 -10.12
N PHE A 90 4.28 10.65 -9.36
CA PHE A 90 5.62 10.37 -9.84
C PHE A 90 6.07 8.96 -9.42
N TYR A 91 7.08 8.49 -10.15
CA TYR A 91 7.81 7.26 -9.91
C TYR A 91 9.28 7.60 -9.66
N PHE A 92 9.92 6.85 -8.78
CA PHE A 92 11.35 6.98 -8.51
C PHE A 92 12.04 5.66 -8.86
N PHE A 93 13.25 5.75 -9.41
CA PHE A 93 14.05 4.59 -9.76
C PHE A 93 15.27 4.55 -8.85
N TRP A 94 15.30 3.53 -7.97
CA TRP A 94 16.26 3.41 -6.86
C TRP A 94 16.09 4.49 -5.78
N GLY A 95 17.08 4.65 -4.91
CA GLY A 95 17.06 5.64 -3.82
C GLY A 95 16.52 5.08 -2.51
N ARG A 96 15.81 5.92 -1.75
CA ARG A 96 15.29 5.60 -0.42
C ARG A 96 13.90 6.20 -0.26
N THR A 97 12.99 5.40 0.29
CA THR A 97 11.69 5.86 0.78
C THR A 97 11.65 5.62 2.28
N GLU A 98 11.29 6.65 3.03
CA GLU A 98 11.07 6.56 4.47
C GLU A 98 9.70 7.12 4.79
N ILE A 99 8.96 6.42 5.66
CA ILE A 99 7.60 6.79 6.06
C ILE A 99 7.53 6.76 7.58
N HIS A 100 7.11 7.87 8.18
CA HIS A 100 6.78 7.95 9.60
C HIS A 100 5.29 7.71 9.74
N MET A 101 4.92 6.53 10.25
CA MET A 101 3.53 6.07 10.27
C MET A 101 3.16 5.52 11.65
N ARG A 102 1.94 5.84 12.09
CA ARG A 102 1.27 5.17 13.21
C ARG A 102 0.18 4.26 12.64
N ALA A 103 0.35 2.95 12.78
CA ALA A 103 -0.60 1.98 12.27
C ALA A 103 -1.98 2.09 12.94
N ALA A 104 -3.03 1.84 12.17
CA ALA A 104 -4.39 1.73 12.69
C ALA A 104 -4.53 0.51 13.60
N LYS A 105 -5.43 0.59 14.58
CA LYS A 105 -5.73 -0.51 15.50
C LYS A 105 -6.99 -1.23 15.05
N GLY A 106 -7.04 -2.55 15.22
CA GLY A 106 -8.24 -3.36 14.99
C GLY A 106 -7.87 -4.73 14.44
N LYS A 107 -8.69 -5.73 14.74
CA LYS A 107 -8.47 -7.09 14.23
C LYS A 107 -8.83 -7.12 12.74
N GLY A 108 -7.85 -7.42 11.89
CA GLY A 108 -8.07 -7.52 10.44
C GLY A 108 -8.19 -6.17 9.74
N ILE A 109 -7.73 -5.10 10.39
CA ILE A 109 -7.32 -3.87 9.70
C ILE A 109 -6.03 -4.16 8.93
#